data_AF-A0A9P8FFL9-F1
#
_entry.id   AF-A0A9P8FFL9-F1
#
_cell.length_a   1.000
_cell.length_b   1.000
_cell.length_c   1.000
_cell.angle_alpha   90.00
_cell.angle_beta   90.00
_cell.angle_gamma   90.00
#
_symmetry.space_group_name_H-M   'P 1'
#
loop_
_entity.id
_entity.type
_entity.pdbx_description
1 polymer ?
#
loop_
_entity_poly.entity_id
_entity_poly.type
_entity_poly.pdbx_seq_one_letter_code
_entity_poly.pdbx_strand_id
1 'polypeptide(L)'
;INIYNGRGVYIESQGPVWLYGTSSEHSIFYNYEVRNAKNIFMGMIQSETPYFQSNPKAPTPFVPERPSDPTWSICSLQNPSAPCYKSWGLRVIDSTNVFIHGLGLYSFFENYNQDCVTTNNCQQNMIGLQGSNNNLNMYAVTTKASVNMITLDNGMAAALDADNRNVFGATVAYYRPGGSSARDCDDDDEEYFE
;
A
#
# COMPACT_ATOMS: atom_id res chain seq x y z
N ILE A 1 -13.57 -20.54 1.46
CA ILE A 1 -14.83 -19.98 0.90
C ILE A 1 -14.48 -18.75 0.08
N ASN A 2 -15.28 -18.43 -0.94
CA ASN A 2 -15.10 -17.22 -1.75
C ASN A 2 -16.30 -16.32 -1.50
N ILE A 3 -16.06 -15.12 -0.97
CA ILE A 3 -17.06 -14.06 -0.83
C ILE A 3 -16.54 -12.88 -1.62
N TYR A 4 -17.32 -12.39 -2.58
CA TYR A 4 -16.93 -11.27 -3.42
C TYR A 4 -17.47 -9.97 -2.82
N ASN A 5 -16.58 -9.19 -2.21
CA ASN A 5 -16.85 -7.83 -1.73
C ASN A 5 -16.04 -6.83 -2.57
N GLY A 6 -16.67 -5.79 -3.10
CA GLY A 6 -16.00 -4.89 -4.05
C GLY A 6 -14.93 -4.01 -3.40
N ARG A 7 -15.25 -3.35 -2.29
CA ARG A 7 -14.46 -2.27 -1.68
C ARG A 7 -14.54 -2.37 -0.17
N GLY A 8 -13.44 -2.06 0.51
CA GLY A 8 -13.38 -1.94 1.96
C GLY A 8 -13.80 -0.55 2.41
N VAL A 9 -12.88 0.17 3.02
CA VAL A 9 -13.11 1.51 3.58
C VAL A 9 -12.74 2.59 2.55
N TYR A 10 -13.72 3.43 2.20
CA TYR A 10 -13.53 4.61 1.34
C TYR A 10 -13.70 5.89 2.15
N ILE A 11 -12.71 6.80 2.09
CA ILE A 11 -12.66 8.02 2.89
C ILE A 11 -12.48 9.22 1.96
N GLU A 12 -13.50 10.09 1.92
CA GLU A 12 -13.50 11.37 1.20
C GLU A 12 -13.78 12.60 2.11
N SER A 13 -13.83 12.36 3.42
CA SER A 13 -14.10 13.39 4.43
C SER A 13 -13.05 14.49 4.38
N GLN A 14 -13.47 15.74 4.62
CA GLN A 14 -12.57 16.87 4.84
C GLN A 14 -12.08 16.97 6.31
N GLY A 15 -12.46 15.96 7.11
CA GLY A 15 -11.95 15.69 8.43
C GLY A 15 -12.63 16.45 9.57
N PRO A 16 -12.24 16.15 10.82
CA PRO A 16 -11.29 15.09 11.15
C PRO A 16 -11.88 13.69 11.06
N VAL A 17 -11.08 12.71 10.64
CA VAL A 17 -11.40 11.28 10.74
C VAL A 17 -10.26 10.57 11.46
N TRP A 18 -10.60 9.76 12.47
CA TRP A 18 -9.65 8.94 13.20
C TRP A 18 -10.00 7.45 13.07
N LEU A 19 -9.05 6.65 12.62
CA LEU A 19 -9.14 5.20 12.55
C LEU A 19 -8.15 4.59 13.54
N TYR A 20 -8.64 4.29 14.75
CA TYR A 20 -7.82 3.65 15.80
C TYR A 20 -7.99 2.13 15.76
N GLY A 21 -6.90 1.41 15.49
CA GLY A 21 -6.87 -0.07 15.53
C GLY A 21 -7.85 -0.75 14.55
N THR A 22 -8.10 -0.14 13.40
CA THR A 22 -9.07 -0.67 12.42
C THR A 22 -8.43 -1.70 11.50
N SER A 23 -9.23 -2.63 11.01
CA SER A 23 -8.85 -3.56 9.95
C SER A 23 -9.90 -3.56 8.83
N SER A 24 -9.46 -3.74 7.60
CA SER A 24 -10.31 -3.98 6.43
C SER A 24 -9.61 -5.01 5.55
N GLU A 25 -10.31 -6.10 5.24
CA GLU A 25 -9.71 -7.27 4.62
C GLU A 25 -10.57 -7.84 3.50
N HIS A 26 -9.88 -8.49 2.55
CA HIS A 26 -10.46 -9.35 1.53
C HIS A 26 -11.48 -8.66 0.59
N SER A 27 -11.39 -7.35 0.43
CA SER A 27 -12.10 -6.61 -0.63
C SER A 27 -11.34 -6.73 -1.96
N ILE A 28 -12.07 -6.75 -3.09
CA ILE A 28 -11.48 -7.05 -4.41
C ILE A 28 -10.67 -5.88 -4.96
N PHE A 29 -11.14 -4.65 -4.77
CA PHE A 29 -10.50 -3.47 -5.33
C PHE A 29 -9.41 -2.92 -4.42
N TYR A 30 -9.81 -2.63 -3.18
CA TYR A 30 -8.93 -2.11 -2.15
C TYR A 30 -9.54 -2.38 -0.77
N ASN A 31 -8.68 -2.45 0.23
CA ASN A 31 -9.07 -2.49 1.64
C ASN A 31 -9.24 -1.08 2.23
N TYR A 32 -8.33 -0.16 1.92
CA TYR A 32 -8.46 1.26 2.27
C TYR A 32 -8.21 2.16 1.06
N GLU A 33 -9.06 3.16 0.89
CA GLU A 33 -8.88 4.23 -0.08
C GLU A 33 -9.18 5.58 0.55
N VAL A 34 -8.18 6.45 0.59
CA VAL A 34 -8.29 7.85 1.00
C VAL A 34 -8.20 8.70 -0.26
N ARG A 35 -9.29 9.38 -0.63
CA ARG A 35 -9.36 10.14 -1.87
C ARG A 35 -9.96 11.51 -1.66
N ASN A 36 -9.32 12.55 -2.20
CA ASN A 36 -9.76 13.94 -2.09
C ASN A 36 -10.06 14.34 -0.63
N ALA A 37 -9.42 13.70 0.34
CA ALA A 37 -9.74 13.80 1.76
C ALA A 37 -8.78 14.76 2.47
N LYS A 38 -9.19 15.25 3.64
CA LYS A 38 -8.35 16.10 4.49
C LYS A 38 -8.41 15.71 5.96
N ASN A 39 -7.28 15.88 6.65
CA ASN A 39 -7.16 15.73 8.11
C ASN A 39 -7.57 14.33 8.59
N ILE A 40 -6.83 13.32 8.12
CA ILE A 40 -7.07 11.92 8.40
C ILE A 40 -5.95 11.38 9.28
N PHE A 41 -6.30 10.71 10.37
CA PHE A 41 -5.39 9.95 11.20
C PHE A 41 -5.78 8.47 11.18
N MET A 42 -4.79 7.59 11.01
CA MET A 42 -4.99 6.13 11.00
C MET A 42 -3.89 5.48 11.84
N GLY A 43 -4.21 4.62 12.81
CA GLY A 43 -3.18 4.00 13.64
C GLY A 43 -3.66 2.92 14.62
N MET A 44 -3.07 1.71 14.64
CA MET A 44 -2.52 1.03 13.46
C MET A 44 -3.69 0.60 12.56
N ILE A 45 -3.44 0.49 11.26
CA ILE A 45 -4.35 -0.19 10.34
C ILE A 45 -3.78 -1.51 9.84
N GLN A 46 -4.66 -2.46 9.55
CA GLN A 46 -4.27 -3.76 9.01
C GLN A 46 -5.14 -4.13 7.82
N SER A 47 -4.57 -4.84 6.85
CA SER A 47 -5.32 -5.35 5.71
C SER A 47 -4.77 -6.65 5.15
N GLU A 48 -5.63 -7.43 4.49
CA GLU A 48 -5.26 -8.62 3.73
C GLU A 48 -5.89 -8.66 2.35
N THR A 49 -5.12 -9.12 1.37
CA THR A 49 -5.62 -9.41 0.02
C THR A 49 -6.50 -10.67 0.04
N PRO A 50 -7.66 -10.68 -0.65
CA PRO A 50 -8.52 -11.87 -0.68
C PRO A 50 -7.78 -13.09 -1.23
N TYR A 51 -7.84 -14.20 -0.51
CA TYR A 51 -6.99 -15.37 -0.75
C TYR A 51 -7.20 -16.01 -2.13
N PHE A 52 -8.40 -15.87 -2.69
CA PHE A 52 -8.73 -16.39 -4.02
C PHE A 52 -8.07 -15.61 -5.15
N GLN A 53 -7.66 -14.35 -4.96
CA GLN A 53 -6.98 -13.61 -6.02
C GLN A 53 -5.62 -14.26 -6.33
N SER A 54 -5.22 -14.42 -7.60
CA SER A 54 -5.76 -13.80 -8.82
C SER A 54 -6.75 -14.68 -9.60
N ASN A 55 -7.52 -15.56 -8.93
CA ASN A 55 -8.56 -16.39 -9.53
C ASN A 55 -9.96 -16.14 -8.90
N PRO A 56 -10.73 -15.15 -9.41
CA PRO A 56 -10.38 -14.29 -10.54
C PRO A 56 -9.46 -13.13 -10.11
N LYS A 57 -8.81 -12.52 -11.09
CA LYS A 57 -8.01 -11.31 -10.90
C LYS A 57 -8.93 -10.12 -10.63
N ALA A 58 -8.48 -9.14 -9.85
CA ALA A 58 -9.22 -7.90 -9.72
C ALA A 58 -9.35 -7.18 -11.09
N PRO A 59 -10.45 -6.47 -11.42
CA PRO A 59 -11.64 -6.20 -10.59
C PRO A 59 -12.71 -7.30 -10.59
N THR A 60 -12.55 -8.40 -11.31
CA THR A 60 -13.59 -9.42 -11.43
C THR A 60 -13.99 -9.99 -10.05
N PRO A 61 -15.31 -10.17 -9.77
CA PRO A 61 -16.44 -10.09 -10.69
C PRO A 61 -17.11 -8.71 -10.80
N PHE A 62 -16.57 -7.66 -10.21
CA PHE A 62 -17.14 -6.33 -10.30
C PHE A 62 -16.64 -5.57 -11.53
N VAL A 63 -17.45 -4.63 -11.99
CA VAL A 63 -17.06 -3.62 -12.97
C VAL A 63 -16.71 -2.34 -12.21
N PRO A 64 -15.59 -1.66 -12.53
CA PRO A 64 -15.33 -0.32 -12.01
C PRO A 64 -16.47 0.65 -12.40
N GLU A 65 -17.10 1.27 -11.42
CA GLU A 65 -18.26 2.16 -11.58
C GLU A 65 -18.02 3.55 -11.00
N ARG A 66 -17.11 3.68 -10.04
CA ARG A 66 -16.74 4.95 -9.42
C ARG A 66 -15.51 5.51 -10.12
N PRO A 67 -15.42 6.85 -10.30
CA PRO A 67 -14.19 7.48 -10.78
C PRO A 67 -12.95 7.18 -9.93
N SER A 68 -13.15 6.71 -8.70
CA SER A 68 -12.08 6.31 -7.80
C SER A 68 -11.62 4.88 -7.92
N ASP A 69 -12.41 4.02 -8.55
CA ASP A 69 -12.09 2.60 -8.64
C ASP A 69 -10.76 2.39 -9.36
N PRO A 70 -9.90 1.49 -8.86
CA PRO A 70 -8.67 1.16 -9.54
C PRO A 70 -8.98 0.47 -10.87
N THR A 71 -8.21 0.83 -11.90
CA THR A 71 -8.28 0.22 -13.24
C THR A 71 -7.12 -0.73 -13.52
N TRP A 72 -6.15 -0.81 -12.60
CA TRP A 72 -4.88 -1.55 -12.75
C TRP A 72 -4.10 -1.20 -14.03
N SER A 73 -4.33 -0.03 -14.62
CA SER A 73 -3.52 0.48 -15.74
C SER A 73 -2.04 0.60 -15.40
N ILE A 74 -1.70 0.76 -14.12
CA ILE A 74 -0.32 0.76 -13.64
C ILE A 74 0.44 -0.53 -13.99
N CYS A 75 -0.26 -1.65 -14.11
CA CYS A 75 0.35 -2.93 -14.47
C CYS A 75 0.91 -2.94 -15.90
N SER A 76 0.40 -2.12 -16.82
CA SER A 76 0.97 -1.98 -18.16
C SER A 76 2.16 -1.01 -18.21
N LEU A 77 2.33 -0.17 -17.19
CA LEU A 77 3.52 0.68 -17.03
C LEU A 77 4.68 -0.08 -16.39
N GLN A 78 4.39 -1.24 -15.81
CA GLN A 78 5.33 -2.11 -15.13
C GLN A 78 5.64 -3.34 -15.98
N ASN A 79 6.80 -3.97 -15.75
CA ASN A 79 7.06 -5.35 -16.15
C ASN A 79 7.04 -6.22 -14.88
N PRO A 80 5.84 -6.57 -14.37
CA PRO A 80 5.70 -7.11 -13.03
C PRO A 80 6.28 -8.53 -12.94
N SER A 81 7.04 -8.79 -11.88
CA SER A 81 7.58 -10.12 -11.55
C SER A 81 6.64 -10.93 -10.65
N ALA A 82 5.51 -10.34 -10.25
CA ALA A 82 4.48 -10.93 -9.41
C ALA A 82 3.06 -10.63 -9.94
N PRO A 83 2.01 -11.29 -9.45
CA PRO A 83 0.63 -10.98 -9.85
C PRO A 83 0.27 -9.52 -9.57
N CYS A 84 -0.01 -8.75 -10.62
CA CYS A 84 -0.26 -7.31 -10.50
C CYS A 84 -1.73 -6.93 -10.28
N TYR A 85 -2.67 -7.72 -10.82
CA TYR A 85 -4.11 -7.49 -10.68
C TYR A 85 -4.66 -8.03 -9.35
N LYS A 86 -4.21 -7.43 -8.26
CA LYS A 86 -4.55 -7.75 -6.86
C LYS A 86 -5.15 -6.55 -6.14
N SER A 87 -5.89 -6.81 -5.08
CA SER A 87 -6.43 -5.77 -4.22
C SER A 87 -5.31 -4.89 -3.64
N TRP A 88 -5.58 -3.59 -3.55
CA TRP A 88 -4.71 -2.66 -2.86
C TRP A 88 -4.92 -2.74 -1.34
N GLY A 89 -3.84 -2.81 -0.56
CA GLY A 89 -3.93 -2.67 0.89
C GLY A 89 -4.35 -1.25 1.27
N LEU A 90 -3.69 -0.26 0.67
CA LEU A 90 -3.98 1.16 0.87
C LEU A 90 -3.81 1.93 -0.45
N ARG A 91 -4.73 2.83 -0.74
CA ARG A 91 -4.58 3.86 -1.76
C ARG A 91 -4.75 5.24 -1.13
N VAL A 92 -3.87 6.18 -1.48
CA VAL A 92 -4.00 7.60 -1.11
C VAL A 92 -3.94 8.44 -2.38
N ILE A 93 -4.99 9.21 -2.63
CA ILE A 93 -5.23 9.91 -3.89
C ILE A 93 -5.61 11.37 -3.60
N ASP A 94 -4.84 12.33 -4.13
CA ASP A 94 -5.16 13.77 -4.06
C ASP A 94 -5.62 14.26 -2.66
N SER A 95 -4.96 13.78 -1.61
CA SER A 95 -5.37 14.03 -0.22
C SER A 95 -4.35 14.85 0.56
N THR A 96 -4.82 15.61 1.55
CA THR A 96 -3.98 16.54 2.34
C THR A 96 -4.04 16.23 3.82
N ASN A 97 -2.90 16.32 4.52
CA ASN A 97 -2.81 16.06 5.97
C ASN A 97 -3.32 14.65 6.33
N VAL A 98 -2.66 13.64 5.79
CA VAL A 98 -2.94 12.23 6.08
C VAL A 98 -1.78 11.67 6.90
N PHE A 99 -2.06 11.24 8.12
CA PHE A 99 -1.07 10.71 9.06
C PHE A 99 -1.42 9.27 9.39
N ILE A 100 -0.49 8.36 9.10
CA ILE A 100 -0.68 6.93 9.35
C ILE A 100 0.44 6.43 10.25
N HIS A 101 0.07 5.99 11.46
CA HIS A 101 1.00 5.51 12.47
C HIS A 101 0.83 4.00 12.65
N GLY A 102 1.70 3.24 11.99
CA GLY A 102 1.65 1.79 11.93
C GLY A 102 0.70 1.31 10.84
N LEU A 103 1.24 0.47 9.94
CA LEU A 103 0.45 -0.27 8.96
C LEU A 103 0.96 -1.71 8.89
N GLY A 104 0.03 -2.66 8.86
CA GLY A 104 0.32 -4.07 8.56
C GLY A 104 -0.50 -4.54 7.36
N LEU A 105 0.07 -4.54 6.17
CA LEU A 105 -0.66 -4.84 4.93
C LEU A 105 -0.12 -6.12 4.27
N TYR A 106 -0.92 -7.16 4.15
CA TYR A 106 -0.42 -8.50 3.88
C TYR A 106 -1.01 -9.13 2.61
N SER A 107 -0.17 -9.86 1.88
CA SER A 107 -0.56 -10.71 0.76
C SER A 107 -0.03 -12.11 1.00
N PHE A 108 -0.89 -13.03 1.42
CA PHE A 108 -0.46 -14.37 1.85
C PHE A 108 -0.62 -15.46 0.79
N PHE A 109 -1.34 -15.16 -0.30
CA PHE A 109 -1.78 -16.19 -1.23
C PHE A 109 -1.74 -15.72 -2.68
N GLU A 110 -1.54 -16.69 -3.57
CA GLU A 110 -1.94 -16.64 -4.97
C GLU A 110 -2.90 -17.81 -5.23
N ASN A 111 -4.20 -17.52 -5.38
CA ASN A 111 -5.24 -18.53 -5.56
C ASN A 111 -5.14 -19.66 -4.51
N TYR A 112 -5.16 -19.29 -3.22
CA TYR A 112 -5.01 -20.17 -2.05
C TYR A 112 -3.65 -20.89 -1.89
N ASN A 113 -2.72 -20.77 -2.83
CA ASN A 113 -1.36 -21.29 -2.68
C ASN A 113 -0.45 -20.25 -1.98
N GLN A 114 0.47 -20.72 -1.13
CA GLN A 114 1.39 -19.88 -0.33
C GLN A 114 2.88 -19.95 -0.74
N ASP A 115 3.23 -20.62 -1.84
CA ASP A 115 4.60 -20.75 -2.31
C ASP A 115 5.26 -19.37 -2.49
N CYS A 116 4.47 -18.39 -2.95
CA CYS A 116 4.86 -16.99 -3.12
C CYS A 116 5.30 -16.28 -1.82
N VAL A 117 4.91 -16.78 -0.64
CA VAL A 117 5.24 -16.16 0.66
C VAL A 117 6.73 -16.27 0.95
N THR A 118 7.35 -17.40 0.56
CA THR A 118 8.79 -17.65 0.75
C THR A 118 9.64 -16.71 -0.08
N THR A 119 9.21 -16.42 -1.30
CA THR A 119 9.84 -15.50 -2.26
C THR A 119 9.35 -14.06 -2.12
N ASN A 120 8.35 -13.81 -1.28
CA ASN A 120 7.74 -12.51 -0.98
C ASN A 120 7.19 -11.79 -2.21
N ASN A 121 6.53 -12.54 -3.09
CA ASN A 121 6.03 -12.06 -4.37
C ASN A 121 4.58 -12.51 -4.64
N CYS A 122 3.74 -12.56 -3.61
CA CYS A 122 2.31 -12.92 -3.74
C CYS A 122 1.50 -11.84 -4.48
N GLN A 123 1.98 -10.59 -4.48
CA GLN A 123 1.47 -9.53 -5.33
C GLN A 123 2.55 -8.53 -5.74
N GLN A 124 2.30 -7.76 -6.79
CA GLN A 124 3.25 -6.77 -7.28
C GLN A 124 3.27 -5.49 -6.43
N ASN A 125 2.10 -4.97 -6.04
CA ASN A 125 1.96 -3.65 -5.40
C ASN A 125 1.03 -3.73 -4.19
N MET A 126 1.34 -3.03 -3.09
CA MET A 126 0.52 -3.02 -1.86
C MET A 126 -0.08 -1.65 -1.56
N ILE A 127 0.75 -0.60 -1.57
CA ILE A 127 0.33 0.79 -1.33
C ILE A 127 0.44 1.58 -2.63
N GLY A 128 -0.65 2.22 -3.06
CA GLY A 128 -0.68 3.07 -4.24
C GLY A 128 -0.83 4.54 -3.87
N LEU A 129 0.12 5.37 -4.30
CA LEU A 129 0.09 6.82 -4.09
C LEU A 129 -0.16 7.54 -5.41
N GLN A 130 -1.27 8.27 -5.45
CA GLN A 130 -1.78 8.88 -6.68
C GLN A 130 -2.09 10.36 -6.53
N GLY A 131 -1.97 11.09 -7.62
CA GLY A 131 -2.19 12.52 -7.72
C GLY A 131 -1.23 13.32 -6.82
N SER A 132 -1.73 14.46 -6.34
CA SER A 132 -0.96 15.41 -5.55
C SER A 132 -1.28 15.29 -4.06
N ASN A 133 -0.70 14.29 -3.41
CA ASN A 133 -0.82 14.13 -1.96
C ASN A 133 0.07 15.15 -1.22
N ASN A 134 -0.52 15.99 -0.37
CA ASN A 134 0.20 17.02 0.37
C ASN A 134 0.25 16.68 1.87
N ASN A 135 1.44 16.69 2.47
CA ASN A 135 1.63 16.35 3.89
C ASN A 135 1.08 14.95 4.25
N LEU A 136 1.41 13.96 3.41
CA LEU A 136 1.21 12.53 3.71
C LEU A 136 2.42 12.02 4.50
N ASN A 137 2.15 11.42 5.66
CA ASN A 137 3.16 10.85 6.54
C ASN A 137 2.76 9.42 6.92
N MET A 138 3.63 8.45 6.66
CA MET A 138 3.42 7.06 7.04
C MET A 138 4.58 6.57 7.90
N TYR A 139 4.28 6.08 9.09
CA TYR A 139 5.26 5.54 10.04
C TYR A 139 5.06 4.03 10.20
N ALA A 140 6.16 3.29 10.35
CA ALA A 140 6.18 1.84 10.52
C ALA A 140 5.32 1.12 9.46
N VAL A 141 5.61 1.39 8.19
CA VAL A 141 4.93 0.78 7.03
C VAL A 141 5.41 -0.65 6.88
N THR A 142 4.63 -1.62 7.34
CA THR A 142 4.94 -3.04 7.18
C THR A 142 4.06 -3.67 6.11
N THR A 143 4.70 -4.31 5.13
CA THR A 143 4.00 -5.11 4.12
C THR A 143 4.50 -6.54 4.10
N LYS A 144 3.64 -7.50 3.76
CA LYS A 144 4.06 -8.90 3.56
C LYS A 144 3.84 -9.36 2.13
N ALA A 145 4.93 -9.87 1.53
CA ALA A 145 4.96 -10.56 0.25
C ALA A 145 4.33 -9.76 -0.91
N SER A 146 4.61 -8.45 -0.92
CA SER A 146 4.39 -7.56 -2.04
C SER A 146 5.73 -7.06 -2.54
N VAL A 147 6.04 -7.22 -3.82
CA VAL A 147 7.33 -6.81 -4.40
C VAL A 147 7.59 -5.32 -4.15
N ASN A 148 6.59 -4.49 -4.49
CA ASN A 148 6.59 -3.06 -4.20
C ASN A 148 5.77 -2.83 -2.93
N MET A 149 6.39 -2.29 -1.89
CA MET A 149 5.69 -1.87 -0.69
C MET A 149 4.85 -0.63 -0.99
N ILE A 150 5.47 0.36 -1.66
CA ILE A 150 4.87 1.64 -2.03
C ILE A 150 5.13 1.88 -3.52
N THR A 151 4.07 2.20 -4.26
CA THR A 151 4.10 2.46 -5.70
C THR A 151 3.54 3.84 -6.01
N LEU A 152 4.25 4.60 -6.83
CA LEU A 152 3.87 5.92 -7.32
C LEU A 152 3.00 5.82 -8.59
N ASP A 153 2.31 6.89 -8.91
CA ASP A 153 1.41 7.00 -10.09
C ASP A 153 2.00 6.56 -11.42
N ASN A 154 3.29 6.82 -11.63
CA ASN A 154 3.98 6.47 -12.85
C ASN A 154 4.42 5.00 -12.91
N GLY A 155 4.01 4.18 -11.94
CA GLY A 155 4.38 2.76 -11.87
C GLY A 155 5.71 2.49 -11.16
N MET A 156 6.47 3.52 -10.78
CA MET A 156 7.74 3.31 -10.08
C MET A 156 7.49 2.89 -8.63
N ALA A 157 8.29 1.93 -8.16
CA ALA A 157 8.36 1.60 -6.75
C ALA A 157 9.10 2.71 -6.00
N ALA A 158 8.49 3.25 -4.94
CA ALA A 158 9.16 4.15 -4.02
C ALA A 158 9.86 3.37 -2.88
N ALA A 159 9.41 2.16 -2.58
CA ALA A 159 10.04 1.25 -1.64
C ALA A 159 9.79 -0.20 -2.04
N LEU A 160 10.84 -1.01 -2.07
CA LEU A 160 10.81 -2.44 -2.38
C LEU A 160 10.85 -3.27 -1.10
N ASP A 161 10.18 -4.42 -1.13
CA ASP A 161 10.25 -5.41 -0.04
C ASP A 161 11.67 -5.94 0.15
N ALA A 162 12.41 -6.15 -0.94
CA ALA A 162 13.77 -6.66 -0.92
C ALA A 162 14.76 -5.74 -0.16
N ASP A 163 14.51 -4.43 -0.17
CA ASP A 163 15.38 -3.43 0.47
C ASP A 163 15.06 -3.21 1.96
N ASN A 164 13.93 -3.74 2.45
CA ASN A 164 13.37 -3.41 3.76
C ASN A 164 13.03 -4.65 4.60
N ARG A 165 13.69 -5.80 4.35
CA ARG A 165 13.37 -7.07 5.01
C ARG A 165 13.46 -7.02 6.54
N ASN A 166 12.45 -7.59 7.19
CA ASN A 166 12.37 -7.77 8.63
C ASN A 166 12.00 -9.25 8.93
N VAL A 167 11.87 -9.61 10.21
CA VAL A 167 11.68 -10.99 10.69
C VAL A 167 10.48 -11.70 10.02
N PHE A 168 9.41 -10.95 9.70
CA PHE A 168 8.21 -11.50 9.07
C PHE A 168 7.87 -10.85 7.73
N GLY A 169 7.64 -9.53 7.71
CA GLY A 169 7.41 -8.72 6.51
C GLY A 169 8.61 -7.85 6.15
N ALA A 170 8.41 -6.90 5.26
CA ALA A 170 9.31 -5.78 5.04
C ALA A 170 8.77 -4.52 5.73
N THR A 171 9.63 -3.67 6.30
CA THR A 171 9.23 -2.49 7.07
C THR A 171 10.01 -1.25 6.66
N VAL A 172 9.30 -0.21 6.19
CA VAL A 172 9.84 1.15 6.06
C VAL A 172 9.52 1.92 7.35
N ALA A 173 10.53 2.43 8.05
CA ALA A 173 10.35 3.12 9.33
C ALA A 173 9.52 4.41 9.19
N TYR A 174 9.80 5.21 8.16
CA TYR A 174 9.08 6.43 7.85
C TYR A 174 9.10 6.69 6.34
N TYR A 175 7.96 7.10 5.80
CA TYR A 175 7.82 7.52 4.41
C TYR A 175 7.06 8.84 4.30
N ARG A 176 7.60 9.74 3.47
CA ARG A 176 6.97 11.00 3.05
C ARG A 176 7.26 11.25 1.56
N PRO A 177 6.24 11.50 0.72
CA PRO A 177 6.46 11.87 -0.68
C PRO A 177 7.33 13.14 -0.81
N GLY A 178 8.33 13.11 -1.68
CA GLY A 178 9.20 14.26 -1.95
C GLY A 178 10.18 14.63 -0.82
N GLY A 179 10.20 13.87 0.28
CA GLY A 179 11.32 13.90 1.22
C GLY A 179 12.48 13.13 0.62
N SER A 180 13.70 13.67 0.71
CA SER A 180 14.91 12.88 0.49
C SER A 180 14.79 11.60 1.33
N SER A 181 14.96 10.44 0.68
CA SER A 181 15.24 9.19 1.39
C SER A 181 16.33 9.46 2.44
N ALA A 182 16.27 8.78 3.58
CA ALA A 182 17.27 8.77 4.63
C ALA A 182 18.68 8.31 4.16
N ARG A 183 19.27 9.05 3.21
CA ARG A 183 20.67 9.05 2.79
C ARG A 183 21.44 10.21 3.44
N ASP A 184 20.77 11.09 4.21
CA ASP A 184 21.42 12.12 5.05
C ASP A 184 21.67 11.60 6.47
N CYS A 185 21.96 10.30 6.62
CA CYS A 185 22.50 9.76 7.87
C CYS A 185 23.86 9.08 7.63
N ASP A 186 24.53 9.40 6.52
CA ASP A 186 25.94 9.08 6.32
C ASP A 186 26.78 10.24 6.91
N ASP A 187 27.24 10.03 8.14
CA ASP A 187 28.58 10.38 8.65
C ASP A 187 29.32 11.62 8.07
N ASP A 188 28.85 12.83 8.34
CA ASP A 188 29.62 14.08 8.09
C ASP A 188 29.85 14.95 9.35
N ASP A 189 29.73 14.37 10.56
CA ASP A 189 29.97 15.07 11.85
C ASP A 189 31.37 14.77 12.48
N GLU A 190 32.32 14.20 11.73
CA GLU A 190 33.73 14.12 12.16
C GLU A 190 34.64 15.02 11.30
N GLU A 191 34.63 16.33 11.57
CA GLU A 191 35.84 17.17 11.59
C GLU A 191 35.43 18.58 12.00
N TYR A 192 35.98 19.09 13.11
CA TYR A 192 36.40 20.48 13.36
C TYR A 192 36.59 20.67 14.88
N PHE A 193 37.62 20.01 15.42
CA PHE A 193 38.33 20.46 16.61
C PHE A 193 39.83 20.38 16.34
N GLU A 194 40.37 21.40 15.67
CA GLU A 194 41.74 21.91 15.87
C GLU A 194 41.72 23.44 15.82
#